data_AF-A0A9E2NRU1-F1
#
_entry.id   AF-A0A9E2NRU1-F1
#
_cell.length_a   1.000
_cell.length_b   1.000
_cell.length_c   1.000
_cell.angle_alpha   90.00
_cell.angle_beta   90.00
_cell.angle_gamma   90.00
#
_symmetry.space_group_name_H-M   'P 1'
#
loop_
_entity.id
_entity.type
_entity.pdbx_description
1 polymer ?
#
loop_
_entity_poly.entity_id
_entity_poly.type
_entity_poly.pdbx_seq_one_letter_code
_entity_poly.pdbx_strand_id
1 'polypeptide(L)' 'MTELLERYLERFGENFPIFALAGLDDRQIEALLRQALETGELFRPSDPGEDALY' A
#
# COMPACT_ATOMS: atom_id res chain seq x y z
N MET A 1 -12.46 -3.38 -3.26
CA MET A 1 -11.15 -2.95 -3.79
C MET A 1 -11.11 -1.55 -4.39
N THR A 2 -11.84 -1.24 -5.48
CA THR A 2 -11.75 0.08 -6.16
C THR A 2 -12.07 1.28 -5.26
N GLU A 3 -13.18 1.23 -4.52
CA GLU A 3 -13.56 2.32 -3.59
C GLU A 3 -12.52 2.55 -2.47
N LEU A 4 -11.82 1.49 -2.03
CA LEU A 4 -10.78 1.63 -1.00
C LEU A 4 -9.53 2.29 -1.58
N LEU A 5 -9.18 1.97 -2.83
CA LEU A 5 -8.07 2.59 -3.55
C LEU A 5 -8.32 4.08 -3.80
N GLU A 6 -9.54 4.44 -4.19
CA GLU A 6 -9.95 5.84 -4.34
C GLU A 6 -9.83 6.58 -3.01
N ARG A 7 -10.36 6.01 -1.92
CA ARG A 7 -10.21 6.60 -0.58
C ARG A 7 -8.77 6.73 -0.12
N TYR A 8 -7.93 5.78 -0.47
CA TYR A 8 -6.50 5.83 -0.17
C TYR A 8 -5.84 6.97 -0.95
N LEU A 9 -6.13 7.08 -2.25
CA LEU A 9 -5.66 8.18 -3.10
C LEU A 9 -6.14 9.54 -2.59
N GLU A 10 -7.39 9.68 -2.17
CA GLU A 10 -7.93 10.92 -1.61
C GLU A 10 -7.27 11.29 -0.27
N ARG A 11 -6.96 10.29 0.57
CA ARG A 11 -6.38 10.52 1.89
C ARG A 11 -4.88 10.83 1.85
N PHE A 12 -4.14 10.14 0.99
CA PHE A 12 -2.68 10.20 0.93
C PHE A 12 -2.15 10.98 -0.27
N GLY A 13 -2.99 11.25 -1.27
CA GLY A 13 -2.59 11.92 -2.52
C GLY A 13 -1.81 11.03 -3.48
N GLU A 14 -1.59 9.76 -3.14
CA GLU A 14 -0.79 8.81 -3.92
C GLU A 14 -1.52 7.49 -4.13
N ASN A 15 -1.24 6.83 -5.27
CA ASN A 15 -1.82 5.53 -5.57
C ASN A 15 -1.20 4.46 -4.67
N PHE A 16 -2.02 3.50 -4.25
CA PHE A 16 -1.53 2.35 -3.49
C PHE A 16 -0.58 1.52 -4.37
N PRO A 17 0.61 1.15 -3.87
CA PRO A 17 1.61 0.44 -4.66
C PRO A 17 1.27 -1.05 -4.77
N ILE A 18 0.12 -1.37 -5.39
CA ILE A 18 -0.33 -2.76 -5.62
C ILE A 18 0.72 -3.55 -6.41
N PHE A 19 1.43 -2.88 -7.32
CA PHE A 19 2.52 -3.48 -8.09
C PHE A 19 3.72 -3.92 -7.23
N ALA A 20 4.01 -3.23 -6.13
CA ALA A 20 5.04 -3.65 -5.18
C ALA A 20 4.58 -4.86 -4.34
N LEU A 21 3.28 -5.14 -4.36
CA LEU A 21 2.62 -6.23 -3.65
C LEU A 21 2.27 -7.39 -4.59
N ALA A 22 2.97 -7.52 -5.73
CA ALA A 22 2.73 -8.52 -6.78
C ALA A 22 2.94 -10.01 -6.36
N GLY A 23 2.87 -10.32 -5.06
CA GLY A 23 2.84 -11.68 -4.50
C GLY A 23 1.83 -11.84 -3.37
N LEU A 24 1.01 -10.82 -3.10
CA LEU A 24 -0.07 -10.87 -2.11
C LEU A 24 -1.41 -11.05 -2.82
N ASP A 25 -2.28 -11.86 -2.22
CA ASP A 25 -3.65 -12.02 -2.70
C ASP A 25 -4.44 -10.71 -2.54
N ASP A 26 -5.45 -10.52 -3.39
CA ASP A 26 -6.42 -9.42 -3.32
C ASP A 26 -6.93 -9.17 -1.88
N ARG A 27 -7.22 -10.24 -1.13
CA ARG A 27 -7.68 -10.12 0.27
C ARG A 27 -6.62 -9.52 1.20
N GLN A 28 -5.35 -9.83 1.00
CA GLN A 28 -4.25 -9.27 1.79
C GLN A 28 -4.02 -7.81 1.42
N ILE A 29 -4.08 -7.48 0.13
CA ILE A 29 -4.01 -6.10 -0.37
C ILE A 29 -5.15 -5.28 0.24
N GLU A 30 -6.38 -5.80 0.26
CA GLU A 30 -7.53 -5.11 0.84
C GLU A 30 -7.38 -4.88 2.36
N ALA A 31 -6.84 -5.88 3.08
CA ALA A 31 -6.57 -5.74 4.51
C ALA A 31 -5.52 -4.67 4.79
N LEU A 32 -4.44 -4.63 4.01
CA LEU A 32 -3.39 -3.60 4.10
C LEU A 32 -3.94 -2.21 3.81
N LEU A 33 -4.74 -2.08 2.74
CA LEU A 33 -5.39 -0.81 2.39
C LEU A 33 -6.30 -0.30 3.51
N ARG A 34 -7.10 -1.20 4.09
CA ARG A 34 -8.01 -0.86 5.17
C ARG A 34 -7.26 -0.46 6.44
N GLN A 35 -6.21 -1.21 6.80
CA GLN A 35 -5.35 -0.88 7.92
C GLN A 35 -4.66 0.48 7.72
N ALA A 36 -4.16 0.78 6.53
CA ALA A 36 -3.53 2.05 6.21
C ALA A 36 -4.54 3.22 6.26
N LEU A 37 -5.77 3.00 5.77
CA LEU A 37 -6.87 3.95 5.92
C LEU A 37 -7.31 4.16 7.38
N GLU A 38 -7.26 3.13 8.23
CA GLU A 38 -7.63 3.25 9.64
C GLU A 38 -6.55 3.96 10.45
N THR A 39 -5.29 3.56 10.28
CA THR A 39 -4.13 4.15 10.97
C THR A 39 -3.78 5.53 10.44
N GLY A 40 -4.12 5.83 9.18
CA GLY A 40 -3.64 7.03 8.50
C GLY A 40 -2.16 6.99 8.18
N GLU A 41 -1.54 5.80 8.20
CA GLU A 41 -0.15 5.62 7.83
C GLU A 41 -0.06 5.21 6.37
N LEU A 42 0.81 5.90 5.63
CA LEU A 42 1.01 5.67 4.20
C LEU A 42 1.78 4.36 4.06
N PHE A 43 1.18 3.38 3.40
CA PHE A 43 1.82 2.11 3.13
C PHE A 43 3.01 2.33 2.20
N ARG A 44 4.22 2.29 2.76
CA ARG A 44 5.46 2.23 2.01
C ARG A 44 5.91 0.78 1.96
N PRO A 45 5.86 0.10 0.80
CA PRO A 45 6.61 -1.14 0.65
C PRO A 45 8.05 -0.79 1.04
N SER A 46 8.62 -1.52 2.01
CA SER A 46 10.04 -1.35 2.32
C SER A 46 10.79 -1.51 1.01
N ASP A 47 11.40 -0.44 0.55
CA ASP A 47 12.22 -0.44 -0.64
C ASP A 47 13.30 -1.51 -0.39
N PRO A 48 13.37 -2.61 -1.16
CA PRO A 48 14.46 -3.56 -1.00
C PRO A 48 15.82 -2.98 -1.45
N GLY A 49 15.91 -1.65 -1.62
CA GLY A 49 17.08 -0.94 -2.13
C GLY A 49 18.01 -0.32 -1.09
N GLU A 50 17.67 -0.23 0.20
CA GLU A 50 18.56 0.46 1.18
C GLU A 50 19.57 -0.46 1.90
N ASP A 51 19.47 -1.78 1.81
CA ASP A 51 20.43 -2.71 2.46
C ASP A 51 21.41 -3.39 1.47
N ALA A 52 21.39 -3.02 0.19
CA ALA A 52 22.19 -3.67 -0.87
C ALA A 52 23.34 -2.80 -1.41
N LEU A 53 23.78 -1.78 -0.67
CA LEU A 53 24.87 -0.89 -1.09
C LEU A 53 25.88 -0.63 0.04
N TYR A 54 26.51 -1.66 0.61
CA TYR A 54 27.84 -1.51 1.25
C TYR A 54 28.64 -2.82 1.21
#